data_AF-A0A1J8PNW1-F1
#
_entry.id   AF-A0A1J8PNW1-F1
#
_cell.length_a   1.000
_cell.length_b   1.000
_cell.length_c   1.000
_cell.angle_alpha   90.00
_cell.angle_beta   90.00
_cell.angle_gamma   90.00
#
_symmetry.space_group_name_H-M   'P 1'
#
loop_
_entity.id
_entity.type
_entity.pdbx_description
1 polymer ?
#
loop_
_entity_poly.entity_id
_entity_poly.type
_entity_poly.pdbx_seq_one_letter_code
_entity_poly.pdbx_strand_id
1 'polypeptide(L)'
;MSETRRLLEAANALSQLLRQHSIAHAFHGSVFTAVLSDNPRCDEIFCIVEGGSTHPFRRVRQAIVGSEHFTTTHSPWSNRLHVTYRRLIPAIEIEILPAGEHGPRRLDSATTTQLQGIPFLTQSEFVRAKLKA
;
A
#
# COMPACT_ATOMS: atom_id res chain seq x y z
N MET A 1 -11.87 -8.20 16.69
CA MET A 1 -11.12 -7.24 15.84
C MET A 1 -11.64 -7.39 14.42
N SER A 2 -12.07 -6.31 13.76
CA SER A 2 -12.52 -6.37 12.36
C SER A 2 -11.32 -6.51 11.41
N GLU A 3 -11.52 -7.17 10.26
CA GLU A 3 -10.46 -7.36 9.26
C GLU A 3 -9.90 -6.02 8.76
N THR A 4 -10.78 -5.06 8.54
CA THR A 4 -10.44 -3.67 8.19
C THR A 4 -9.43 -3.05 9.16
N ARG A 5 -9.60 -3.26 10.47
CA ARG A 5 -8.67 -2.72 11.49
C ARG A 5 -7.29 -3.35 11.41
N ARG A 6 -7.23 -4.66 11.13
CA ARG A 6 -5.98 -5.40 10.96
C ARG A 6 -5.20 -4.89 9.75
N LEU A 7 -5.89 -4.67 8.63
CA LEU A 7 -5.31 -4.10 7.42
C LEU A 7 -4.82 -2.67 7.61
N LEU A 8 -5.59 -1.82 8.31
CA LEU A 8 -5.17 -0.46 8.65
C LEU A 8 -3.93 -0.43 9.55
N GLU A 9 -3.83 -1.36 10.50
CA GLU A 9 -2.63 -1.48 11.35
C GLU A 9 -1.40 -1.82 10.50
N ALA A 10 -1.50 -2.81 9.61
CA ALA A 10 -0.41 -3.18 8.71
C ALA A 10 -0.04 -2.04 7.75
N ALA A 11 -1.04 -1.35 7.19
CA ALA A 11 -0.85 -0.19 6.31
C ALA A 11 -0.16 0.96 7.03
N ASN A 12 -0.56 1.27 8.26
CA ASN A 12 0.07 2.30 9.07
C ASN A 12 1.53 1.95 9.39
N ALA A 13 1.80 0.71 9.82
CA ALA A 13 3.16 0.26 10.11
C ALA A 13 4.06 0.33 8.87
N LEU A 14 3.57 -0.09 7.70
CA LEU A 14 4.31 0.04 6.44
C LEU A 14 4.49 1.50 6.05
N SER A 15 3.46 2.32 6.21
CA SER A 15 3.49 3.75 5.87
C SER A 15 4.56 4.50 6.66
N GLN A 16 4.67 4.22 7.96
CA GLN A 16 5.69 4.81 8.83
C GLN A 16 7.09 4.44 8.35
N LEU A 17 7.33 3.16 8.06
CA LEU A 17 8.62 2.66 7.58
C LEU A 17 9.00 3.28 6.21
N LEU A 18 8.05 3.42 5.29
CA LEU A 18 8.29 4.05 3.99
C LEU A 18 8.52 5.56 4.11
N ARG A 19 7.80 6.25 5.01
CA ARG A 19 8.01 7.68 5.30
C ARG A 19 9.42 7.94 5.87
N GLN A 20 9.91 7.09 6.77
CA GLN A 20 11.26 7.19 7.32
C GLN A 20 12.35 7.12 6.24
N HIS A 21 12.08 6.39 5.15
CA HIS A 21 12.98 6.28 3.99
C HIS A 21 12.66 7.27 2.86
N SER A 22 11.81 8.29 3.12
CA SER A 22 11.38 9.29 2.13
C SER A 22 10.80 8.66 0.84
N ILE A 23 10.05 7.57 1.00
CA ILE A 23 9.36 6.88 -0.10
C ILE A 23 7.92 7.39 -0.16
N ALA A 24 7.61 8.18 -1.20
CA ALA A 24 6.25 8.61 -1.48
C ALA A 24 5.40 7.39 -1.87
N HIS A 25 4.26 7.23 -1.19
CA HIS A 25 3.38 6.09 -1.36
C HIS A 25 1.94 6.45 -1.00
N ALA A 26 1.00 5.66 -1.51
CA ALA A 26 -0.42 5.75 -1.20
C ALA A 26 -1.08 4.38 -1.25
N PHE A 27 -2.06 4.14 -0.40
CA PHE A 27 -2.79 2.89 -0.33
C PHE A 27 -4.09 2.94 -1.13
N HIS A 28 -4.54 1.79 -1.63
CA HIS A 28 -5.89 1.58 -2.14
C HIS A 28 -6.28 0.09 -2.01
N GLY A 29 -7.47 -0.27 -2.48
CA GLY A 29 -8.03 -1.62 -2.38
C GLY A 29 -9.42 -1.59 -1.76
N SER A 30 -9.98 -2.76 -1.48
CA SER A 30 -11.29 -2.86 -0.82
C SER A 30 -11.27 -2.24 0.58
N VAL A 31 -10.09 -2.07 1.20
CA VAL A 31 -9.94 -1.41 2.50
C VAL A 31 -10.40 0.05 2.47
N PHE A 32 -10.22 0.74 1.34
CA PHE A 32 -10.63 2.14 1.20
C PHE A 32 -12.16 2.26 1.28
N THR A 33 -12.87 1.44 0.50
CA THR A 33 -14.34 1.38 0.54
C THR A 33 -14.87 0.84 1.86
N ALA A 34 -14.19 -0.13 2.46
CA ALA A 34 -14.57 -0.73 3.74
C ALA A 34 -14.56 0.29 4.88
N VAL A 35 -13.53 1.15 4.93
CA VAL A 35 -13.46 2.22 5.93
C VAL A 35 -14.53 3.29 5.70
N LEU A 36 -14.79 3.68 4.45
CA LEU A 36 -15.80 4.70 4.14
C LEU A 36 -17.24 4.23 4.38
N SER A 37 -17.51 2.94 4.25
CA SER A 37 -18.85 2.34 4.38
C SER A 37 -19.06 1.60 5.71
N ASP A 38 -18.09 1.65 6.62
CA ASP A 38 -18.07 0.86 7.87
C ASP A 38 -18.32 -0.64 7.65
N ASN A 39 -17.81 -1.17 6.53
CA ASN A 39 -17.98 -2.57 6.17
C ASN A 39 -16.85 -3.42 6.79
N PRO A 40 -17.18 -4.50 7.51
CA PRO A 40 -16.18 -5.37 8.13
C PRO A 40 -15.45 -6.29 7.14
N ARG A 41 -15.93 -6.44 5.90
CA ARG A 41 -15.32 -7.28 4.87
C ARG A 41 -14.36 -6.49 4.00
N CYS A 42 -13.12 -6.95 3.97
CA CYS A 42 -12.07 -6.42 3.13
C CYS A 42 -11.08 -7.53 2.83
N ASP A 43 -10.77 -7.73 1.55
CA ASP A 43 -10.00 -8.89 1.08
C ASP A 43 -8.62 -8.48 0.54
N GLU A 44 -8.43 -7.20 0.19
CA GLU A 44 -7.23 -6.75 -0.53
C GLU A 44 -6.77 -5.36 -0.09
N ILE A 45 -5.44 -5.21 -0.01
CA ILE A 45 -4.76 -3.93 0.17
C ILE A 45 -3.56 -3.82 -0.76
N PHE A 46 -3.49 -2.70 -1.46
CA PHE A 46 -2.40 -2.34 -2.35
C PHE A 46 -1.70 -1.08 -1.85
N CYS A 47 -0.40 -0.99 -2.07
CA CYS A 47 0.41 0.17 -1.80
C CYS A 47 1.07 0.61 -3.11
N ILE A 48 0.62 1.72 -3.68
CA ILE A 48 1.26 2.35 -4.83
C ILE A 48 2.46 3.13 -4.32
N VAL A 49 3.61 2.91 -4.95
CA VAL A 49 4.87 3.56 -4.60
C VAL A 49 5.37 4.36 -5.78
N GLU A 50 5.65 5.64 -5.53
CA GLU A 50 6.18 6.53 -6.56
C GLU A 50 7.56 6.08 -7.01
N GLY A 51 7.75 6.05 -8.33
CA GLY A 51 9.05 5.84 -8.94
C GLY A 51 10.01 7.00 -8.67
N GLY A 52 11.21 6.91 -9.22
CA GLY A 52 12.23 7.95 -9.14
C GLY A 52 13.47 7.52 -9.92
N SER A 53 14.65 7.96 -9.48
CA SER A 53 15.93 7.49 -10.04
C SER A 53 16.17 5.99 -9.86
N THR A 54 15.46 5.36 -8.91
CA THR A 54 15.56 3.94 -8.59
C THR A 54 14.17 3.28 -8.65
N HIS A 55 14.12 2.05 -9.14
CA HIS A 55 12.88 1.27 -9.24
C HIS A 55 12.15 1.17 -7.88
N PRO A 56 10.82 1.36 -7.82
CA PRO A 56 10.07 1.41 -6.57
C PRO A 56 10.24 0.15 -5.71
N PHE A 57 10.20 -1.05 -6.32
CA PHE A 57 10.39 -2.31 -5.57
C PHE A 57 11.75 -2.40 -4.89
N ARG A 58 12.81 -1.88 -5.52
CA ARG A 58 14.14 -1.89 -4.90
C ARG A 58 14.16 -0.99 -3.67
N ARG A 59 13.55 0.19 -3.75
CA ARG A 59 13.44 1.14 -2.62
C ARG A 59 12.65 0.53 -1.47
N VAL A 60 11.52 -0.12 -1.75
CA VAL A 60 10.71 -0.79 -0.72
C VAL A 60 11.47 -1.93 -0.06
N ARG A 61 12.15 -2.78 -0.85
CA ARG A 61 13.00 -3.84 -0.30
C ARG A 61 14.10 -3.28 0.61
N GLN A 62 14.75 -2.21 0.20
CA GLN A 62 15.78 -1.54 1.00
C GLN A 62 15.22 -0.98 2.31
N ALA A 63 14.05 -0.32 2.27
CA ALA A 63 13.40 0.20 3.46
C ALA A 63 12.98 -0.89 4.46
N ILE A 64 12.64 -2.08 3.95
CA ILE A 64 12.19 -3.22 4.76
C ILE A 64 13.37 -4.03 5.32
N VAL A 65 14.57 -3.90 4.76
CA VAL A 65 15.76 -4.62 5.25
C VAL A 65 16.00 -4.27 6.72
N GLY A 66 16.07 -5.29 7.57
CA GLY A 66 16.25 -5.15 9.02
C GLY A 66 14.95 -4.97 9.82
N SER A 67 13.78 -4.92 9.16
CA SER A 67 12.50 -4.94 9.87
C SER A 67 12.21 -6.33 10.44
N GLU A 68 11.87 -6.39 11.73
CA GLU A 68 11.44 -7.63 12.39
C GLU A 68 10.04 -8.08 11.99
N HIS A 69 9.19 -7.13 11.56
CA HIS A 69 7.76 -7.37 11.32
C HIS A 69 7.39 -7.50 9.85
N PHE A 70 8.27 -7.07 8.95
CA PHE A 70 8.01 -7.06 7.51
C PHE A 70 8.99 -7.95 6.76
N THR A 71 8.48 -8.63 5.75
CA THR A 71 9.31 -9.32 4.75
C THR A 71 8.78 -9.07 3.35
N THR A 72 9.65 -9.23 2.36
CA THR A 72 9.28 -9.03 0.96
C THR A 72 9.42 -10.32 0.16
N THR A 73 8.42 -10.61 -0.67
CA THR A 73 8.46 -11.67 -1.69
C THR A 73 8.28 -11.02 -3.06
N HIS A 74 9.25 -11.19 -3.96
CA HIS A 74 9.12 -10.69 -5.32
C HIS A 74 8.66 -11.83 -6.23
N SER A 75 7.56 -11.64 -6.95
CA SER A 75 7.07 -12.57 -7.97
C SER A 75 7.61 -12.14 -9.34
N PRO A 76 8.58 -12.88 -9.91
CA PRO A 76 9.20 -12.49 -11.19
C PRO A 76 8.22 -12.55 -12.36
N TRP A 77 7.24 -13.47 -12.32
CA TRP A 77 6.31 -13.70 -13.43
C TRP A 77 5.24 -12.63 -13.56
N SER A 78 4.82 -12.02 -12.44
CA SER A 78 3.78 -10.99 -12.42
C SER A 78 4.33 -9.58 -12.25
N ASN A 79 5.65 -9.41 -12.10
CA ASN A 79 6.31 -8.16 -11.76
C ASN A 79 5.63 -7.47 -10.55
N ARG A 80 5.32 -8.26 -9.52
CA ARG A 80 4.67 -7.80 -8.29
C ARG A 80 5.59 -8.04 -7.10
N LEU A 81 5.67 -7.05 -6.21
CA LEU A 81 6.36 -7.17 -4.94
C LEU A 81 5.31 -7.27 -3.83
N HIS A 82 5.38 -8.32 -3.03
CA HIS A 82 4.49 -8.57 -1.92
C HIS A 82 5.22 -8.27 -0.62
N VAL A 83 4.60 -7.52 0.27
CA VAL A 83 5.12 -7.20 1.60
C VAL A 83 4.23 -7.89 2.63
N THR A 84 4.79 -8.83 3.37
CA THR A 84 4.08 -9.57 4.41
C THR A 84 4.34 -8.96 5.78
N TYR A 85 3.29 -8.53 6.46
CA TYR A 85 3.30 -8.08 7.85
C TYR A 85 2.98 -9.25 8.79
N ARG A 86 3.91 -9.58 9.68
CA ARG A 86 3.89 -10.83 10.47
C ARG A 86 3.49 -10.66 11.93
N ARG A 87 3.27 -9.41 12.38
CA ARG A 87 2.87 -9.14 13.79
C ARG A 87 1.44 -9.61 14.10
N LEU A 88 0.58 -9.72 13.08
CA LEU A 88 -0.80 -10.18 13.22
C LEU A 88 -0.95 -11.60 12.67
N ILE A 89 -1.95 -12.33 13.20
CA ILE A 89 -2.28 -13.70 12.77
C ILE A 89 -3.73 -13.71 12.26
N PRO A 90 -4.00 -14.21 11.03
CA PRO A 90 -3.02 -14.55 9.99
C PRO A 90 -2.14 -13.37 9.55
N ALA A 91 -0.98 -13.66 8.95
CA ALA A 91 -0.12 -12.61 8.40
C ALA A 91 -0.86 -11.84 7.29
N ILE A 92 -0.57 -10.54 7.18
CA ILE A 92 -1.22 -9.66 6.21
C ILE A 92 -0.29 -9.44 5.05
N GLU A 93 -0.82 -9.62 3.84
CA GLU A 93 -0.08 -9.37 2.62
C GLU A 93 -0.52 -8.03 2.02
N ILE A 94 0.46 -7.17 1.78
CA ILE A 94 0.28 -5.88 1.11
C ILE A 94 1.00 -5.97 -0.22
N GLU A 95 0.25 -5.84 -1.30
CA GLU A 95 0.84 -5.84 -2.62
C GLU A 95 1.36 -4.45 -2.98
N ILE A 96 2.60 -4.38 -3.44
CA ILE A 96 3.27 -3.14 -3.83
C ILE A 96 3.18 -2.99 -5.34
N LEU A 97 2.71 -1.83 -5.77
CA LEU A 97 2.50 -1.50 -7.17
C LEU A 97 3.30 -0.24 -7.56
N PRO A 98 3.95 -0.22 -8.73
CA PRO A 98 4.65 0.97 -9.22
C PRO A 98 3.64 2.04 -9.69
N ALA A 99 3.83 3.28 -9.22
CA ALA A 99 3.06 4.43 -9.67
C ALA A 99 3.20 4.64 -11.19
N GLY A 100 2.10 5.04 -11.84
CA GLY A 100 2.06 5.32 -13.27
C GLY A 100 1.77 4.11 -14.15
N GLU A 101 2.19 2.91 -13.74
CA GLU A 101 1.64 1.64 -14.24
C GLU A 101 0.31 1.37 -13.54
N HIS A 102 0.31 1.51 -12.21
CA HIS A 102 -0.87 1.47 -11.36
C HIS A 102 -1.14 2.84 -10.74
N GLY A 103 -2.38 3.32 -10.91
CA GLY A 103 -2.81 4.62 -10.41
C GLY A 103 -2.04 5.81 -11.01
N PRO A 104 -1.98 6.94 -10.29
CA PRO A 104 -1.35 8.17 -10.77
C PRO A 104 0.18 8.06 -10.77
N ARG A 105 0.85 8.80 -11.68
CA ARG A 105 2.32 8.84 -11.77
C ARG A 105 2.98 9.55 -10.60
N ARG A 106 2.32 10.56 -10.03
CA ARG A 106 2.82 11.36 -8.91
C ARG A 106 1.87 11.23 -7.73
N LEU A 107 2.42 11.07 -6.54
CA LEU A 107 1.70 10.94 -5.29
C LEU A 107 1.85 12.24 -4.51
N ASP A 108 0.94 13.17 -4.77
CA ASP A 108 0.90 14.51 -4.17
C ASP A 108 -0.48 14.80 -3.56
N SER A 109 -0.70 16.06 -3.15
CA SER A 109 -1.95 16.47 -2.52
C SER A 109 -3.16 16.44 -3.46
N ALA A 110 -2.98 16.34 -4.78
CA ALA A 110 -4.07 16.22 -5.73
C ALA A 110 -4.48 14.75 -5.95
N THR A 111 -3.54 13.81 -5.76
CA THR A 111 -3.77 12.38 -6.03
C THR A 111 -3.91 11.53 -4.77
N THR A 112 -3.54 12.07 -3.61
CA THR A 112 -3.61 11.39 -2.32
C THR A 112 -4.47 12.15 -1.30
N THR A 113 -5.05 11.41 -0.37
CA THR A 113 -5.80 11.92 0.78
C THR A 113 -5.34 11.20 2.05
N GLN A 114 -5.43 11.85 3.22
CA GLN A 114 -5.10 11.20 4.48
C GLN A 114 -6.35 10.59 5.10
N LEU A 115 -6.33 9.28 5.31
CA LEU A 115 -7.36 8.55 6.04
C LEU A 115 -6.74 7.97 7.31
N GLN A 116 -7.17 8.47 8.48
CA GLN A 116 -6.59 8.09 9.78
C GLN A 116 -5.05 8.23 9.84
N GLY A 117 -4.49 9.24 9.16
CA GLY A 117 -3.04 9.50 9.11
C GLY A 117 -2.25 8.64 8.10
N ILE A 118 -2.93 7.75 7.37
CA ILE A 118 -2.38 6.89 6.32
C ILE A 118 -2.69 7.53 4.96
N PRO A 119 -1.71 7.61 4.03
CA PRO A 119 -1.94 8.20 2.72
C PRO A 119 -2.71 7.20 1.85
N PHE A 120 -3.91 7.54 1.42
CA PHE A 120 -4.71 6.78 0.46
C PHE A 120 -4.80 7.53 -0.87
N LEU A 121 -5.13 6.84 -1.95
CA LEU A 121 -5.56 7.53 -3.17
C LEU A 121 -6.83 8.34 -2.93
N THR A 122 -6.99 9.46 -3.63
CA THR A 122 -8.28 10.16 -3.68
C THR A 122 -9.36 9.27 -4.27
N GLN A 123 -10.64 9.58 -3.99
CA GLN A 123 -11.77 8.84 -4.54
C GLN A 123 -11.73 8.78 -6.08
N SER A 124 -11.35 9.88 -6.74
CA SER A 124 -11.22 9.94 -8.20
C SER A 124 -10.13 9.00 -8.73
N GLU A 125 -8.97 8.96 -8.08
CA GLU A 125 -7.88 8.04 -8.45
C GLU A 125 -8.23 6.58 -8.15
N PHE A 126 -8.93 6.32 -7.04
CA PHE A 126 -9.45 4.99 -6.73
C PHE A 126 -10.39 4.47 -7.84
N VAL A 127 -11.34 5.29 -8.29
CA VAL A 127 -12.25 4.93 -9.39
C VAL A 127 -11.48 4.70 -10.69
N ARG A 128 -10.52 5.57 -11.04
CA ARG A 128 -9.67 5.39 -12.23
C ARG A 128 -8.88 4.09 -12.18
N ALA A 129 -8.33 3.73 -11.02
CA ALA A 129 -7.60 2.48 -10.84
C ALA A 129 -8.51 1.27 -11.03
N LYS A 130 -9.75 1.31 -10.52
CA LYS A 130 -10.75 0.23 -10.71
C LYS A 130 -11.25 0.10 -12.16
N LEU A 131 -11.31 1.20 -12.93
CA LEU A 131 -11.74 1.16 -14.33
C LEU A 131 -10.66 0.67 -15.31
N LYS A 132 -9.39 0.70 -14.92
CA LYS A 132 -8.26 0.21 -15.73
C LYS A 132 -7.94 -1.27 -15.52
N ALA A 133 -8.41 -1.85 -14.41
CA ALA A 133 -8.25 -3.26 -14.07
C ALA A 133 -9.28 -4.11 -14.83
#